data_AF-A0A9W6ZZD3-F1
#
_entry.id   AF-A0A9W6ZZD3-F1
#
_cell.length_a   1.000
_cell.length_b   1.000
_cell.length_c   1.000
_cell.angle_alpha   90.00
_cell.angle_beta   90.00
_cell.angle_gamma   90.00
#
_symmetry.space_group_name_H-M   'P 1'
#
loop_
_entity.id
_entity.type
_entity.pdbx_description
1 polymer ?
#
loop_
_entity_poly.entity_id
_entity_poly.type
_entity_poly.pdbx_seq_one_letter_code
_entity_poly.pdbx_strand_id
1 'polypeptide(L)'
;MFASYLTSSSGTAPLSLPIPSPPSLSSEGGSNSGVIRIGSVVQVNEEMKKMERVDAELTKSLETALTENKKLRGEVEALKRSRTEEGGSADGPSADDASSTVQLHEQPKIETQLPTPPEPVTTPEAPPSPSQPFHMIPEPSSEIPPYSGYTFWSSDFHISPIADLKDIFAQFKMDVIDQSLSGHCKIMKPPTCQKGLKVLNQKNGIELDTRKKNGCPNNIKRDFFNAYKDDKPFKNVDAFLCHHAMGLCEVFMGFGRPVIAVASTRYEIGRYGSKEWKEWNKNLVDIAANPRNIVAANNRFDAEYVKYFTGIKDVPVIPNYCGYTGASYKPTRPDWLIGPGRGITPDLEKQLQSSALNSAKNFKKIRDLYPHFEYSDLASHPAIVLIPYQVSIMSLFEYYRMSIPLFVPSPKLLAQWQMKYRVLSELTWDMVFKNPKDKSNIEQYEKGIYPHDPNNMSNVEAIEYWVKWSDFYEWPHITTFDSFEELMEIIETVDLMNISKKMKEENERVKGELLGTWERIFHKMFNGVKPAKEEGGRGFESSWDEGMKKTYQIEPGKCGLGDDVHNMDVSYVLTQ
;
A
#
# COMPACT_ATOMS: atom_id res chain seq x y z
N MET A 1 2.00 5.11 6.44
CA MET A 1 3.44 5.50 6.32
C MET A 1 3.79 6.97 6.63
N PHE A 2 2.96 7.98 6.32
CA PHE A 2 3.22 9.39 6.73
C PHE A 2 3.07 9.63 8.25
N ALA A 3 2.23 8.85 8.95
CA ALA A 3 2.02 8.98 10.40
C ALA A 3 3.24 8.52 11.25
N SER A 4 4.16 7.76 10.68
CA SER A 4 5.37 7.27 11.35
C SER A 4 6.48 8.33 11.49
N TYR A 5 6.27 9.54 10.93
CA TYR A 5 7.20 10.67 11.09
C TYR A 5 7.00 11.46 12.40
N LEU A 6 5.94 11.20 13.18
CA LEU A 6 5.58 12.03 14.34
C LEU A 6 5.62 11.32 15.71
N THR A 7 6.00 10.05 15.81
CA THR A 7 6.06 9.35 17.10
C THR A 7 7.19 8.31 17.17
N SER A 8 8.42 8.72 17.47
CA SER A 8 9.41 7.82 18.12
C SER A 8 10.58 8.59 18.77
N SER A 9 10.42 8.99 20.02
CA SER A 9 11.45 9.19 21.06
C SER A 9 10.67 9.19 22.38
N SER A 10 10.99 8.49 23.45
CA SER A 10 12.27 8.20 24.07
C SER A 10 12.09 6.97 24.99
N GLY A 11 13.15 6.20 25.21
CA GLY A 11 13.12 5.06 26.12
C GLY A 11 14.54 4.59 26.41
N THR A 12 15.25 5.34 27.26
CA THR A 12 16.55 4.92 27.80
C THR A 12 16.36 4.43 29.24
N ALA A 13 16.64 3.15 29.47
CA ALA A 13 16.92 2.62 30.80
C ALA A 13 18.33 1.98 30.77
N PRO A 14 19.16 2.16 31.82
CA PRO A 14 20.53 1.66 31.82
C PRO A 14 20.56 0.23 32.35
N LEU A 15 21.15 -0.69 31.58
CA LEU A 15 21.55 -2.00 32.06
C LEU A 15 23.08 -2.03 32.13
N SER A 16 23.59 -2.03 33.35
CA SER A 16 24.98 -2.34 33.68
C SER A 16 25.18 -3.85 33.71
N LEU A 17 26.06 -4.36 32.86
CA LEU A 17 26.62 -5.71 32.97
C LEU A 17 28.16 -5.65 32.99
N PRO A 18 28.83 -6.56 33.72
CA PRO A 18 30.25 -6.49 33.96
C PRO A 18 31.06 -7.02 32.77
N ILE A 19 32.15 -6.31 32.46
CA ILE A 19 33.14 -6.70 31.44
C ILE A 19 34.14 -7.67 32.09
N PRO A 20 34.46 -8.84 31.49
CA PRO A 20 35.59 -9.65 31.90
C PRO A 20 36.89 -9.10 31.32
N SER A 21 37.94 -9.10 32.16
CA SER A 21 39.29 -8.64 31.83
C SER A 21 39.92 -9.42 30.65
N PRO A 22 40.64 -8.76 29.72
CA PRO A 22 41.42 -9.45 28.70
C PRO A 22 42.82 -9.85 29.21
N PRO A 23 43.44 -10.89 28.63
CA PRO A 23 44.80 -11.29 28.98
C PRO A 23 45.85 -10.36 28.35
N SER A 24 46.93 -10.17 29.09
CA SER A 24 48.12 -9.41 28.73
C SER A 24 48.80 -9.96 27.47
N LEU A 25 48.95 -9.13 26.45
CA LEU A 25 49.84 -9.36 25.32
C LEU A 25 50.80 -8.18 25.18
N SER A 26 52.07 -8.54 25.05
CA SER A 26 53.27 -7.72 25.01
C SER A 26 53.32 -6.79 23.80
N SER A 27 53.89 -5.62 24.06
CA SER A 27 54.18 -4.51 23.16
C SER A 27 55.21 -4.83 22.08
N GLU A 28 55.00 -4.30 20.87
CA GLU A 28 56.00 -3.56 20.08
C GLU A 28 55.34 -2.88 18.86
N GLY A 29 55.73 -1.63 18.56
CA GLY A 29 55.53 -1.00 17.25
C GLY A 29 54.74 0.32 17.23
N GLY A 30 55.45 1.44 17.08
CA GLY A 30 54.88 2.80 17.11
C GLY A 30 54.05 3.23 15.89
N SER A 31 53.31 4.34 16.02
CA SER A 31 53.28 5.49 15.07
C SER A 31 52.00 6.34 15.20
N ASN A 32 52.22 7.67 15.27
CA ASN A 32 51.35 8.80 14.91
C ASN A 32 49.96 8.97 15.55
N SER A 33 49.89 9.84 16.57
CA SER A 33 48.65 10.49 17.03
C SER A 33 48.44 11.85 16.34
N GLY A 34 47.42 11.91 15.48
CA GLY A 34 46.79 13.15 15.04
C GLY A 34 45.78 13.62 16.08
N VAL A 35 45.89 14.88 16.50
CA VAL A 35 45.01 15.52 17.49
C VAL A 35 43.63 15.78 16.86
N ILE A 36 42.62 15.02 17.28
CA ILE A 36 41.21 15.32 17.02
C ILE A 36 40.71 16.23 18.15
N ARG A 37 40.34 17.47 17.83
CA ARG A 37 39.65 18.37 18.76
C ARG A 37 38.23 17.86 19.00
N ILE A 38 38.01 17.31 20.19
CA ILE A 38 36.68 16.99 20.71
C ILE A 38 35.99 18.33 21.04
N GLY A 39 34.85 18.60 20.39
CA GLY A 39 33.97 19.73 20.72
C GLY A 39 33.51 19.63 22.18
N SER A 40 33.51 20.77 22.88
CA SER A 40 33.29 20.82 24.33
C SER A 40 31.93 20.25 24.75
N VAL A 41 31.93 19.37 25.75
CA VAL A 41 30.77 18.80 26.48
C VAL A 41 29.72 19.85 26.88
N VAL A 42 30.11 21.13 26.98
CA VAL A 42 29.23 22.27 27.28
C VAL A 42 28.13 22.46 26.22
N GLN A 43 28.42 22.21 24.93
CA GLN A 43 27.48 22.48 23.84
C GLN A 43 26.37 21.41 23.75
N VAL A 44 26.65 20.18 24.19
CA VAL A 44 25.67 19.09 24.25
C VAL A 44 24.69 19.29 25.41
N ASN A 45 25.15 19.84 26.54
CA ASN A 45 24.29 20.12 27.70
C ASN A 45 23.31 21.28 27.46
N GLU A 46 23.68 22.27 26.63
CA GLU A 46 22.78 23.36 26.24
C GLU A 46 21.63 22.86 25.35
N GLU A 47 21.94 21.98 24.38
CA GLU A 47 20.93 21.42 23.48
C GLU A 47 19.98 20.44 24.20
N MET A 48 20.49 19.65 25.16
CA MET A 48 19.62 18.81 26.02
C MET A 48 18.64 19.66 26.84
N LYS A 49 19.09 20.77 27.43
CA LYS A 49 18.20 21.68 28.18
C LYS A 49 17.16 22.38 27.31
N LYS A 50 17.46 22.63 26.03
CA LYS A 50 16.47 23.15 25.07
C LYS A 50 15.41 22.10 24.75
N MET A 51 15.80 20.84 24.56
CA MET A 51 14.88 19.73 24.35
C MET A 51 13.93 19.51 25.55
N GLU A 52 14.45 19.56 26.78
CA GLU A 52 13.63 19.41 28.00
C GLU A 52 12.57 20.52 28.14
N ARG A 53 12.89 21.76 27.73
CA ARG A 53 11.92 22.87 27.73
C ARG A 53 10.82 22.67 26.69
N VAL A 54 11.17 22.20 25.50
CA VAL A 54 10.21 21.91 24.43
C VAL A 54 9.25 20.79 24.86
N ASP A 55 9.75 19.75 25.52
CA ASP A 55 8.94 18.63 26.00
C ASP A 55 7.94 19.05 27.11
N ALA A 56 8.38 19.95 28.01
CA ALA A 56 7.52 20.54 29.03
C ALA A 56 6.41 21.43 28.43
N GLU A 57 6.72 22.23 27.41
CA GLU A 57 5.72 23.06 26.71
C GLU A 57 4.71 22.22 25.92
N LEU A 58 5.16 21.13 25.30
CA LEU A 58 4.28 20.19 24.60
C LEU A 58 3.32 19.50 25.57
N THR A 59 3.84 19.03 26.72
CA THR A 59 3.05 18.38 27.76
C THR A 59 1.96 19.34 28.28
N LYS A 60 2.31 20.61 28.53
CA LYS A 60 1.35 21.63 28.98
C LYS A 60 0.27 21.94 27.93
N SER A 61 0.63 21.99 26.64
CA SER A 61 -0.35 22.14 25.55
C SER A 61 -1.31 20.96 25.46
N LEU A 62 -0.81 19.74 25.64
CA LEU A 62 -1.62 18.52 25.59
C LEU A 62 -2.63 18.46 26.75
N GLU A 63 -2.20 18.79 27.97
CA GLU A 63 -3.09 18.87 29.14
C GLU A 63 -4.19 19.93 28.97
N THR A 64 -3.85 21.07 28.37
CA THR A 64 -4.82 22.13 28.06
C THR A 64 -5.86 21.63 27.07
N ALA A 65 -5.44 20.98 25.98
CA ALA A 65 -6.34 20.42 24.97
C ALA A 65 -7.23 19.29 25.53
N LEU A 66 -6.71 18.43 26.40
CA LEU A 66 -7.49 17.40 27.07
C LEU A 66 -8.55 17.98 28.01
N THR A 67 -8.23 19.08 28.68
CA THR A 67 -9.17 19.80 29.56
C THR A 67 -10.30 20.43 28.75
N GLU A 68 -9.98 21.05 27.62
CA GLU A 68 -10.96 21.66 26.72
C GLU A 68 -11.88 20.60 26.07
N ASN A 69 -11.34 19.43 25.70
CA ASN A 69 -12.14 18.33 25.17
C ASN A 69 -13.13 17.77 26.21
N LYS A 70 -12.70 17.64 27.48
CA LYS A 70 -13.60 17.24 28.57
C LYS A 70 -14.74 18.24 28.78
N LYS A 71 -14.45 19.54 28.67
CA LYS A 71 -15.47 20.60 28.76
C LYS A 71 -16.52 20.48 27.64
N LEU A 72 -16.06 20.34 26.39
CA LEU A 72 -16.94 20.19 25.23
C LEU A 72 -17.84 18.94 25.32
N ARG A 73 -17.30 17.83 25.83
CA ARG A 73 -18.11 16.62 26.10
C ARG A 73 -19.21 16.87 27.14
N GLY A 74 -18.91 17.63 28.20
CA GLY A 74 -19.90 18.03 29.19
C GLY A 74 -21.02 18.88 28.59
N GLU A 75 -20.68 19.84 27.72
CA GLU A 75 -21.65 20.72 27.03
C GLU A 75 -22.57 19.93 26.09
N VAL A 76 -22.02 18.98 25.33
CA VAL A 76 -22.82 18.10 24.44
C VAL A 76 -23.79 17.23 25.23
N GLU A 77 -23.35 16.65 26.36
CA GLU A 77 -24.24 15.85 27.20
C GLU A 77 -25.32 16.69 27.89
N ALA A 78 -25.03 17.94 28.26
CA ALA A 78 -26.04 18.88 28.76
C ALA A 78 -27.10 19.22 27.70
N LEU A 79 -26.67 19.47 26.45
CA LEU A 79 -27.57 19.72 25.31
C LEU A 79 -28.46 18.52 24.96
N LYS A 80 -27.94 17.29 25.12
CA LYS A 80 -28.76 16.09 24.94
C LYS A 80 -29.84 15.99 26.01
N ARG A 81 -29.51 16.26 27.28
CA ARG A 81 -30.47 16.22 28.40
C ARG A 81 -31.58 17.25 28.21
N SER A 82 -31.25 18.48 27.83
CA SER A 82 -32.26 19.55 27.64
C SER A 82 -33.24 19.24 26.51
N ARG A 83 -32.83 18.52 25.46
CA ARG A 83 -33.74 18.09 24.37
C ARG A 83 -34.73 17.00 24.79
N THR A 84 -34.41 16.22 25.81
CA THR A 84 -35.29 15.16 26.32
C THR A 84 -36.39 15.69 27.23
N GLU A 85 -36.24 16.89 27.80
CA GLU A 85 -37.19 17.48 28.76
C GLU A 85 -38.28 18.34 28.09
N GLU A 86 -38.10 18.78 26.84
CA GLU A 86 -39.11 19.57 26.10
C GLU A 86 -40.15 18.74 25.31
N GLY A 87 -40.09 17.40 25.38
CA GLY A 87 -40.99 16.51 24.61
C GLY A 87 -42.28 16.07 25.29
N GLY A 88 -42.62 16.59 26.47
CA GLY A 88 -43.72 16.10 27.31
C GLY A 88 -44.79 17.14 27.62
N SER A 89 -45.66 17.45 26.66
CA SER A 89 -46.99 18.00 26.95
C SER A 89 -47.95 17.68 25.81
N ALA A 90 -48.81 16.68 26.05
CA ALA A 90 -49.92 16.32 25.19
C ALA A 90 -51.21 16.68 25.95
N ASP A 91 -51.83 17.79 25.56
CA ASP A 91 -53.23 18.09 25.85
C ASP A 91 -53.93 18.30 24.50
N GLY A 92 -54.77 17.35 24.12
CA GLY A 92 -55.65 17.47 22.96
C GLY A 92 -56.97 18.14 23.32
N PRO A 93 -57.68 18.68 22.31
CA PRO A 93 -59.13 18.81 22.42
C PRO A 93 -59.87 18.16 21.25
N SER A 94 -61.16 17.99 21.53
CA SER A 94 -62.15 17.13 20.89
C SER A 94 -62.58 17.53 19.49
N ALA A 95 -63.17 16.53 18.82
CA ALA A 95 -64.05 16.70 17.67
C ALA A 95 -65.33 17.46 18.08
N ASP A 96 -65.69 18.50 17.33
CA ASP A 96 -67.01 18.70 16.71
C ASP A 96 -67.06 20.05 15.97
N ASP A 97 -67.82 20.06 14.87
CA ASP A 97 -68.34 21.19 14.09
C ASP A 97 -67.39 22.15 13.35
N ALA A 98 -67.48 22.15 12.01
CA ALA A 98 -67.91 23.33 11.24
C ALA A 98 -68.00 23.03 9.73
N SER A 99 -69.23 23.05 9.22
CA SER A 99 -69.55 23.32 7.83
C SER A 99 -69.16 24.76 7.48
N SER A 100 -68.33 24.98 6.45
CA SER A 100 -68.47 26.18 5.61
C SER A 100 -67.86 25.98 4.23
N THR A 101 -68.72 26.23 3.24
CA THR A 101 -68.49 26.16 1.80
C THR A 101 -67.68 27.37 1.34
N VAL A 102 -66.53 27.15 0.69
CA VAL A 102 -65.86 28.15 -0.15
C VAL A 102 -65.58 27.51 -1.51
N GLN A 103 -66.22 28.07 -2.54
CA GLN A 103 -66.05 27.68 -3.94
C GLN A 103 -64.62 28.01 -4.42
N LEU A 104 -63.87 26.99 -4.83
CA LEU A 104 -62.62 27.13 -5.59
C LEU A 104 -62.93 26.98 -7.08
N HIS A 105 -62.45 27.97 -7.85
CA HIS A 105 -62.38 27.94 -9.30
C HIS A 105 -61.51 26.76 -9.79
N GLU A 106 -62.03 26.04 -10.76
CA GLU A 106 -61.35 24.95 -11.48
C GLU A 106 -60.08 25.46 -12.18
N GLN A 107 -58.95 24.80 -11.93
CA GLN A 107 -57.77 24.79 -12.79
C GLN A 107 -57.57 23.40 -13.40
N PRO A 108 -57.05 23.31 -14.64
CA PRO A 108 -57.09 22.10 -15.45
C PRO A 108 -56.11 21.02 -14.95
N LYS A 109 -56.57 19.76 -15.02
CA LYS A 109 -55.80 18.54 -14.75
C LYS A 109 -54.50 18.49 -15.57
N ILE A 110 -53.36 18.56 -14.89
CA ILE A 110 -52.09 18.05 -15.38
C ILE A 110 -52.01 16.59 -14.93
N GLU A 111 -52.00 15.68 -15.89
CA GLU A 111 -51.86 14.24 -15.70
C GLU A 111 -50.38 13.92 -15.45
N THR A 112 -49.97 13.91 -14.17
CA THR A 112 -48.65 13.45 -13.75
C THR A 112 -48.61 11.92 -13.82
N GLN A 113 -48.04 11.38 -14.89
CA GLN A 113 -47.60 10.00 -14.93
C GLN A 113 -46.49 9.80 -13.88
N LEU A 114 -46.78 9.00 -12.86
CA LEU A 114 -45.79 8.49 -11.92
C LEU A 114 -44.74 7.67 -12.70
N PRO A 115 -43.44 7.96 -12.54
CA PRO A 115 -42.41 7.12 -13.14
C PRO A 115 -42.51 5.71 -12.56
N THR A 116 -42.50 4.73 -13.44
CA THR A 116 -42.38 3.32 -13.08
C THR A 116 -41.13 3.12 -12.22
N PRO A 117 -41.21 2.32 -11.14
CA PRO A 117 -40.04 1.99 -10.34
C PRO A 117 -38.98 1.35 -11.25
N PRO A 118 -37.69 1.72 -11.10
CA PRO A 118 -36.62 1.10 -11.88
C PRO A 118 -36.62 -0.40 -11.62
N GLU A 119 -36.41 -1.19 -12.68
CA GLU A 119 -36.26 -2.62 -12.57
C GLU A 119 -35.18 -2.96 -11.53
N PRO A 120 -35.40 -3.99 -10.68
CA PRO A 120 -34.40 -4.41 -9.72
C PRO A 120 -33.12 -4.76 -10.46
N VAL A 121 -32.06 -3.99 -10.18
CA VAL A 121 -30.70 -4.27 -10.65
C VAL A 121 -30.37 -5.68 -10.18
N THR A 122 -30.26 -6.62 -11.12
CA THR A 122 -29.82 -7.98 -10.85
C THR A 122 -28.49 -7.91 -10.11
N THR A 123 -28.45 -8.50 -8.92
CA THR A 123 -27.22 -8.62 -8.13
C THR A 123 -26.15 -9.23 -9.02
N PRO A 124 -24.94 -8.64 -9.12
CA PRO A 124 -23.85 -9.24 -9.89
C PRO A 124 -23.66 -10.68 -9.42
N GLU A 125 -23.56 -11.61 -10.38
CA GLU A 125 -23.22 -13.01 -10.11
C GLU A 125 -22.04 -13.06 -9.14
N ALA A 126 -22.10 -13.98 -8.18
CA ALA A 126 -20.98 -14.22 -7.28
C ALA A 126 -19.70 -14.40 -8.12
N PRO A 127 -18.57 -13.78 -7.73
CA PRO A 127 -17.36 -13.86 -8.53
C PRO A 127 -17.02 -15.34 -8.80
N PRO A 128 -16.51 -15.66 -10.00
CA PRO A 128 -16.15 -17.03 -10.35
C PRO A 128 -15.23 -17.61 -9.26
N SER A 129 -15.40 -18.90 -9.01
CA SER A 129 -14.59 -19.69 -8.06
C SER A 129 -13.10 -19.26 -8.10
N PRO A 130 -12.41 -19.14 -6.93
CA PRO A 130 -11.02 -18.66 -6.80
C PRO A 130 -9.96 -19.51 -7.51
N SER A 131 -10.37 -20.43 -8.38
CA SER A 131 -9.53 -21.24 -9.25
C SER A 131 -9.27 -20.59 -10.62
N GLN A 132 -9.65 -19.33 -10.86
CA GLN A 132 -9.19 -18.68 -12.10
C GLN A 132 -7.66 -18.52 -12.01
N PRO A 133 -6.89 -19.20 -12.87
CA PRO A 133 -5.44 -19.02 -12.89
C PRO A 133 -5.17 -17.53 -13.06
N PHE A 134 -4.18 -17.00 -12.34
CA PHE A 134 -3.66 -15.65 -12.56
C PHE A 134 -3.65 -15.39 -14.05
N HIS A 135 -4.26 -14.30 -14.54
CA HIS A 135 -4.28 -13.99 -15.97
C HIS A 135 -2.82 -13.97 -16.46
N MET A 136 -2.38 -15.11 -16.97
CA MET A 136 -0.99 -15.34 -17.27
C MET A 136 -0.71 -14.65 -18.59
N ILE A 137 0.46 -14.03 -18.67
CA ILE A 137 1.01 -13.64 -19.96
C ILE A 137 1.04 -14.91 -20.83
N PRO A 138 0.52 -14.89 -22.08
CA PRO A 138 0.44 -16.07 -22.94
C PRO A 138 1.79 -16.79 -23.06
N GLU A 139 1.76 -18.13 -23.10
CA GLU A 139 2.99 -18.92 -23.31
C GLU A 139 3.63 -18.60 -24.67
N PRO A 140 4.95 -18.36 -24.72
CA PRO A 140 5.65 -18.21 -25.99
C PRO A 140 5.74 -19.56 -26.71
N SER A 141 5.67 -19.53 -28.03
CA SER A 141 5.60 -20.73 -28.88
C SER A 141 6.96 -21.41 -29.13
N SER A 142 8.03 -21.05 -28.41
CA SER A 142 9.40 -21.54 -28.63
C SER A 142 10.20 -21.60 -27.33
N GLU A 143 11.28 -22.41 -27.30
CA GLU A 143 12.27 -22.44 -26.21
C GLU A 143 12.76 -21.02 -25.91
N ILE A 144 12.50 -20.54 -24.69
CA ILE A 144 12.89 -19.21 -24.27
C ILE A 144 14.39 -19.23 -23.97
N PRO A 145 15.22 -18.38 -24.59
CA PRO A 145 16.63 -18.31 -24.24
C PRO A 145 16.77 -17.86 -22.77
N PRO A 146 17.72 -18.42 -21.99
CA PRO A 146 17.89 -18.02 -20.61
C PRO A 146 18.35 -16.56 -20.53
N TYR A 147 17.48 -15.68 -20.04
CA TYR A 147 17.84 -14.28 -19.76
C TYR A 147 18.73 -14.23 -18.51
N SER A 148 19.96 -13.73 -18.66
CA SER A 148 20.91 -13.55 -17.55
C SER A 148 21.80 -12.32 -17.78
N GLY A 149 22.38 -11.79 -16.70
CA GLY A 149 23.33 -10.67 -16.77
C GLY A 149 22.70 -9.27 -16.92
N TYR A 150 21.37 -9.18 -17.01
CA TYR A 150 20.65 -7.90 -17.06
C TYR A 150 20.67 -7.20 -15.71
N THR A 151 20.76 -5.87 -15.72
CA THR A 151 20.77 -5.03 -14.52
C THR A 151 19.54 -4.16 -14.44
N PHE A 152 18.81 -4.25 -13.33
CA PHE A 152 17.67 -3.42 -13.01
C PHE A 152 18.06 -2.29 -12.06
N TRP A 153 17.38 -1.15 -12.18
CA TRP A 153 17.47 -0.07 -11.20
C TRP A 153 16.12 0.14 -10.52
N SER A 154 16.13 0.25 -9.19
CA SER A 154 14.96 0.58 -8.37
C SER A 154 15.29 1.65 -7.34
N SER A 155 14.34 2.55 -7.10
CA SER A 155 14.39 3.61 -6.09
C SER A 155 13.15 3.54 -5.19
N ASP A 156 12.98 2.47 -4.41
CA ASP A 156 11.70 2.16 -3.75
C ASP A 156 11.55 2.72 -2.32
N PHE A 157 10.33 3.02 -1.90
CA PHE A 157 9.93 3.48 -0.56
C PHE A 157 9.47 2.34 0.36
N HIS A 158 9.37 1.11 -0.16
CA HIS A 158 9.08 -0.08 0.61
C HIS A 158 10.15 -1.17 0.41
N ILE A 159 10.71 -1.66 1.52
CA ILE A 159 11.83 -2.62 1.47
C ILE A 159 11.44 -4.03 1.05
N SER A 160 10.26 -4.51 1.46
CA SER A 160 9.89 -5.93 1.25
C SER A 160 9.62 -6.30 -0.22
N PRO A 161 8.86 -5.52 -1.03
CA PRO A 161 8.68 -5.85 -2.44
C PRO A 161 9.99 -5.93 -3.22
N ILE A 162 10.93 -5.00 -2.97
CA ILE A 162 12.21 -5.03 -3.68
C ILE A 162 13.12 -6.16 -3.18
N ALA A 163 13.05 -6.52 -1.90
CA ALA A 163 13.76 -7.67 -1.36
C ALA A 163 13.28 -8.98 -1.99
N ASP A 164 11.97 -9.12 -2.18
CA ASP A 164 11.37 -10.26 -2.87
C ASP A 164 11.82 -10.35 -4.33
N LEU A 165 11.81 -9.25 -5.06
CA LEU A 165 12.23 -9.25 -6.46
C LEU A 165 13.71 -9.58 -6.61
N LYS A 166 14.56 -9.15 -5.67
CA LYS A 166 15.96 -9.58 -5.64
C LYS A 166 16.10 -11.08 -5.48
N ASP A 167 15.31 -11.69 -4.60
CA ASP A 167 15.30 -13.14 -4.39
C ASP A 167 14.86 -13.90 -5.65
N ILE A 168 13.79 -13.44 -6.32
CA ILE A 168 13.32 -14.02 -7.58
C ILE A 168 14.34 -13.80 -8.71
N PHE A 169 14.84 -12.58 -8.88
CA PHE A 169 15.72 -12.20 -10.01
C PHE A 169 17.10 -12.86 -9.89
N ALA A 170 17.56 -13.17 -8.68
CA ALA A 170 18.78 -13.94 -8.47
C ALA A 170 18.70 -15.34 -9.11
N GLN A 171 17.51 -15.95 -9.19
CA GLN A 171 17.32 -17.24 -9.87
C GLN A 171 17.57 -17.15 -11.38
N PHE A 172 17.41 -15.96 -11.97
CA PHE A 172 17.72 -15.65 -13.37
C PHE A 172 19.12 -15.06 -13.56
N LYS A 173 19.95 -15.00 -12.50
CA LYS A 173 21.28 -14.35 -12.53
C LYS A 173 21.19 -12.90 -13.02
N MET A 174 20.17 -12.18 -12.58
CA MET A 174 19.97 -10.76 -12.85
C MET A 174 20.38 -9.92 -11.63
N ASP A 175 20.90 -8.73 -11.90
CA ASP A 175 21.32 -7.78 -10.87
C ASP A 175 20.22 -6.75 -10.60
N VAL A 176 20.02 -6.37 -9.33
CA VAL A 176 19.13 -5.26 -8.96
C VAL A 176 19.92 -4.23 -8.16
N ILE A 177 20.12 -3.05 -8.76
CA ILE A 177 20.63 -1.86 -8.07
C ILE A 177 19.46 -1.25 -7.30
N ASP A 178 19.48 -1.44 -5.98
CA ASP A 178 18.45 -0.93 -5.07
C ASP A 178 18.94 0.31 -4.34
N GLN A 179 18.26 1.43 -4.62
CA GLN A 179 18.49 2.73 -4.01
C GLN A 179 17.30 3.10 -3.12
N SER A 180 16.99 2.25 -2.14
CA SER A 180 15.78 2.40 -1.32
C SER A 180 15.75 3.75 -0.59
N LEU A 181 14.62 4.44 -0.76
CA LEU A 181 14.21 5.64 -0.05
C LEU A 181 13.36 5.33 1.18
N SER A 182 13.12 4.05 1.48
CA SER A 182 12.30 3.65 2.64
C SER A 182 12.92 4.10 3.97
N GLY A 183 12.09 4.52 4.92
CA GLY A 183 12.51 4.75 6.31
C GLY A 183 12.99 3.47 7.01
N HIS A 184 12.68 2.30 6.46
CA HIS A 184 13.02 0.99 7.03
C HIS A 184 14.22 0.30 6.33
N CYS A 185 14.91 0.98 5.42
CA CYS A 185 16.01 0.43 4.62
C CYS A 185 17.18 -0.18 5.43
N LYS A 186 17.32 0.19 6.71
CA LYS A 186 18.37 -0.32 7.61
C LYS A 186 18.07 -1.71 8.19
N ILE A 187 16.80 -2.15 8.13
CA ILE A 187 16.35 -3.42 8.72
C ILE A 187 16.78 -4.61 7.86
N MET A 188 16.92 -4.41 6.55
CA MET A 188 17.39 -5.43 5.62
C MET A 188 18.86 -5.79 5.89
N LYS A 189 19.22 -7.05 5.64
CA LYS A 189 20.59 -7.56 5.73
C LYS A 189 21.00 -8.14 4.36
N PRO A 190 21.94 -7.50 3.62
CA PRO A 190 22.58 -6.21 3.93
C PRO A 190 21.58 -5.02 3.82
N PRO A 191 21.85 -3.88 4.48
CA PRO A 191 21.02 -2.69 4.36
C PRO A 191 20.88 -2.21 2.92
N THR A 192 19.66 -1.81 2.54
CA THR A 192 19.30 -1.40 1.18
C THR A 192 19.17 0.12 1.01
N CYS A 193 19.51 0.89 2.04
CA CYS A 193 19.40 2.34 1.99
C CYS A 193 20.17 2.90 0.80
N GLN A 194 19.57 3.89 0.14
CA GLN A 194 20.23 4.63 -0.93
C GLN A 194 21.63 5.07 -0.51
N LYS A 195 22.58 4.93 -1.44
CA LYS A 195 23.96 5.37 -1.28
C LYS A 195 24.32 6.22 -2.49
N GLY A 196 24.20 7.53 -2.36
CA GLY A 196 24.62 8.48 -3.39
C GLY A 196 23.57 8.73 -4.46
N LEU A 197 22.27 8.68 -4.11
CA LEU A 197 21.25 9.28 -4.98
C LEU A 197 21.49 10.78 -5.10
N LYS A 198 21.62 11.28 -6.34
CA LYS A 198 22.02 12.67 -6.64
C LYS A 198 20.87 13.67 -6.56
N VAL A 199 19.64 13.23 -6.85
CA VAL A 199 18.47 14.11 -7.04
C VAL A 199 17.29 13.68 -6.16
N LEU A 200 16.93 12.40 -6.21
CA LEU A 200 15.84 11.86 -5.42
C LEU A 200 16.27 11.64 -3.97
N ASN A 201 15.36 11.93 -3.04
CA ASN A 201 15.50 11.69 -1.63
C ASN A 201 14.12 11.42 -1.01
N GLN A 202 14.09 11.13 0.29
CA GLN A 202 12.85 10.79 0.99
C GLN A 202 11.79 11.90 0.97
N LYS A 203 12.20 13.17 0.80
CA LYS A 203 11.29 14.33 0.85
C LYS A 203 10.65 14.64 -0.50
N ASN A 204 11.31 14.29 -1.62
CA ASN A 204 10.81 14.63 -2.95
C ASN A 204 10.44 13.41 -3.81
N GLY A 205 10.87 12.20 -3.47
CA GLY A 205 10.70 11.04 -4.35
C GLY A 205 9.25 10.59 -4.53
N ILE A 206 8.41 10.61 -3.49
CA ILE A 206 6.99 10.21 -3.62
C ILE A 206 6.23 11.18 -4.53
N GLU A 207 6.42 12.48 -4.32
CA GLU A 207 5.57 13.50 -4.92
C GLU A 207 6.16 14.14 -6.17
N LEU A 208 7.46 13.95 -6.42
CA LEU A 208 8.20 14.62 -7.49
C LEU A 208 7.93 16.14 -7.51
N ASP A 209 7.85 16.76 -6.33
CA ASP A 209 7.55 18.19 -6.12
C ASP A 209 6.17 18.68 -6.64
N THR A 210 5.24 17.78 -6.96
CA THR A 210 3.87 18.14 -7.42
C THR A 210 3.10 19.03 -6.43
N ARG A 211 3.37 18.93 -5.12
CA ARG A 211 2.66 19.71 -4.08
C ARG A 211 3.28 21.06 -3.74
N LYS A 212 4.48 21.39 -4.24
CA LYS A 212 5.08 22.70 -3.95
C LYS A 212 4.23 23.78 -4.62
N LYS A 213 4.00 24.91 -3.93
CA LYS A 213 3.42 26.11 -4.55
C LYS A 213 4.38 26.56 -5.66
N ASN A 214 3.96 26.44 -6.93
CA ASN A 214 4.80 26.59 -8.13
C ASN A 214 5.79 25.43 -8.39
N GLY A 215 5.52 24.25 -7.81
CA GLY A 215 6.23 23.01 -8.12
C GLY A 215 6.05 22.66 -9.59
N CYS A 216 7.14 22.23 -10.20
CA CYS A 216 7.20 21.87 -11.61
C CYS A 216 7.71 20.44 -11.68
N PRO A 217 6.82 19.42 -11.75
CA PRO A 217 7.22 18.02 -11.63
C PRO A 217 8.31 17.60 -12.63
N ASN A 218 8.26 18.18 -13.82
CA ASN A 218 9.26 17.93 -14.86
C ASN A 218 10.65 18.48 -14.53
N ASN A 219 10.81 19.43 -13.60
CA ASN A 219 12.13 19.87 -13.16
C ASN A 219 12.88 18.73 -12.48
N ILE A 220 12.27 18.02 -11.52
CA ILE A 220 12.90 16.87 -10.88
C ILE A 220 13.22 15.77 -11.90
N LYS A 221 12.31 15.52 -12.86
CA LYS A 221 12.53 14.50 -13.90
C LYS A 221 13.73 14.87 -14.79
N ARG A 222 13.83 16.13 -15.22
CA ARG A 222 14.96 16.66 -16.01
C ARG A 222 16.27 16.67 -15.21
N ASP A 223 16.24 17.11 -13.96
CA ASP A 223 17.40 17.12 -13.06
C ASP A 223 17.92 15.69 -12.86
N PHE A 224 17.01 14.73 -12.63
CA PHE A 224 17.36 13.32 -12.52
C PHE A 224 18.00 12.81 -13.82
N PHE A 225 17.38 13.04 -14.97
CA PHE A 225 17.94 12.63 -16.25
C PHE A 225 19.35 13.21 -16.48
N ASN A 226 19.52 14.51 -16.27
CA ASN A 226 20.81 15.18 -16.45
C ASN A 226 21.90 14.66 -15.49
N ALA A 227 21.54 14.31 -14.25
CA ALA A 227 22.49 13.77 -13.27
C ALA A 227 22.97 12.35 -13.57
N TYR A 228 22.20 11.58 -14.37
CA TYR A 228 22.42 10.15 -14.60
C TYR A 228 22.68 9.75 -16.06
N LYS A 229 22.36 10.59 -17.05
CA LYS A 229 22.59 10.27 -18.47
C LYS A 229 24.06 9.96 -18.80
N ASP A 230 25.00 10.50 -18.03
CA ASP A 230 26.43 10.25 -18.18
C ASP A 230 27.04 9.38 -17.07
N ASP A 231 26.22 8.92 -16.13
CA ASP A 231 26.67 8.11 -15.01
C ASP A 231 26.98 6.68 -15.46
N LYS A 232 28.23 6.25 -15.26
CA LYS A 232 28.72 4.95 -15.76
C LYS A 232 27.93 3.74 -15.20
N PRO A 233 27.68 3.65 -13.87
CA PRO A 233 26.77 2.64 -13.34
C PRO A 233 25.39 2.67 -13.99
N PHE A 234 24.82 3.86 -14.20
CA PHE A 234 23.49 4.02 -14.78
C PHE A 234 23.43 3.63 -16.27
N LYS A 235 24.49 3.86 -17.05
CA LYS A 235 24.61 3.39 -18.45
C LYS A 235 24.59 1.86 -18.60
N ASN A 236 24.86 1.14 -17.52
CA ASN A 236 24.78 -0.33 -17.47
C ASN A 236 23.41 -0.85 -17.05
N VAL A 237 22.42 0.03 -16.79
CA VAL A 237 21.05 -0.37 -16.45
C VAL A 237 20.29 -0.74 -17.73
N ASP A 238 19.68 -1.92 -17.71
CA ASP A 238 18.88 -2.48 -18.79
C ASP A 238 17.39 -2.16 -18.68
N ALA A 239 16.88 -2.04 -17.45
CA ALA A 239 15.48 -1.73 -17.18
C ALA A 239 15.27 -1.05 -15.82
N PHE A 240 14.14 -0.37 -15.69
CA PHE A 240 13.72 0.32 -14.46
C PHE A 240 12.55 -0.38 -13.79
N LEU A 241 12.53 -0.35 -12.47
CA LEU A 241 11.54 -1.02 -11.64
C LEU A 241 10.97 -0.06 -10.58
N CYS A 242 9.65 0.07 -10.51
CA CYS A 242 8.96 0.83 -9.47
C CYS A 242 7.83 -0.02 -8.85
N HIS A 243 7.84 -0.20 -7.53
CA HIS A 243 6.75 -0.85 -6.80
C HIS A 243 6.02 0.13 -5.89
N HIS A 244 6.75 0.85 -5.03
CA HIS A 244 6.19 1.77 -4.05
C HIS A 244 7.06 3.03 -3.98
N ALA A 245 6.70 4.20 -4.50
CA ALA A 245 5.51 4.56 -5.24
C ALA A 245 5.63 4.20 -6.73
N MET A 246 4.57 3.67 -7.34
CA MET A 246 4.51 3.39 -8.77
C MET A 246 4.70 4.67 -9.62
N GLY A 247 4.14 5.81 -9.16
CA GLY A 247 4.34 7.13 -9.79
C GLY A 247 5.78 7.62 -9.86
N LEU A 248 6.72 6.96 -9.17
CA LEU A 248 8.15 7.27 -9.32
C LEU A 248 8.67 6.90 -10.72
N CYS A 249 7.99 6.00 -11.44
CA CYS A 249 8.38 5.60 -12.79
C CYS A 249 8.44 6.75 -13.80
N GLU A 250 7.76 7.88 -13.53
CA GLU A 250 7.84 9.07 -14.37
C GLU A 250 9.27 9.63 -14.52
N VAL A 251 10.15 9.42 -13.54
CA VAL A 251 11.56 9.89 -13.64
C VAL A 251 12.38 9.06 -14.63
N PHE A 252 11.92 7.86 -14.97
CA PHE A 252 12.65 6.92 -15.81
C PHE A 252 12.21 6.94 -17.28
N MET A 253 11.05 7.53 -17.59
CA MET A 253 10.47 7.51 -18.94
C MET A 253 11.43 8.08 -20.02
N GLY A 254 12.18 9.14 -19.72
CA GLY A 254 13.10 9.75 -20.70
C GLY A 254 14.33 8.92 -21.06
N PHE A 255 14.62 7.80 -20.39
CA PHE A 255 15.84 7.02 -20.67
C PHE A 255 15.69 6.00 -21.81
N GLY A 256 14.50 5.81 -22.39
CA GLY A 256 14.29 4.89 -23.51
C GLY A 256 14.62 3.43 -23.18
N ARG A 257 14.48 3.04 -21.91
CA ARG A 257 14.63 1.65 -21.43
C ARG A 257 13.27 1.10 -21.01
N PRO A 258 13.09 -0.23 -21.06
CA PRO A 258 11.93 -0.89 -20.46
C PRO A 258 11.68 -0.46 -19.02
N VAL A 259 10.41 -0.25 -18.69
CA VAL A 259 9.94 0.09 -17.35
C VAL A 259 8.96 -1.00 -16.87
N ILE A 260 9.18 -1.46 -15.65
CA ILE A 260 8.22 -2.29 -14.91
C ILE A 260 7.62 -1.43 -13.81
N ALA A 261 6.35 -1.07 -13.98
CA ALA A 261 5.57 -0.35 -12.99
C ALA A 261 4.58 -1.33 -12.35
N VAL A 262 4.72 -1.58 -11.05
CA VAL A 262 3.85 -2.50 -10.30
C VAL A 262 3.11 -1.73 -9.22
N ALA A 263 1.79 -1.75 -9.24
CA ALA A 263 0.97 -1.23 -8.15
C ALA A 263 1.05 -2.20 -6.95
N SER A 264 1.91 -1.91 -5.98
CA SER A 264 2.02 -2.67 -4.71
C SER A 264 0.93 -2.29 -3.70
N THR A 265 0.46 -1.05 -3.81
CA THR A 265 -0.69 -0.47 -3.10
C THR A 265 -0.97 0.86 -3.80
N ARG A 266 -2.21 1.09 -4.20
CA ARG A 266 -2.75 2.42 -4.56
C ARG A 266 -1.80 3.25 -5.45
N TYR A 267 -1.82 2.95 -6.74
CA TYR A 267 -0.86 3.48 -7.71
C TYR A 267 -0.77 5.01 -7.77
N GLU A 268 -1.79 5.72 -7.28
CA GLU A 268 -1.87 7.18 -7.19
C GLU A 268 -1.07 7.80 -6.03
N ILE A 269 -0.30 6.99 -5.28
CA ILE A 269 0.57 7.48 -4.21
C ILE A 269 1.47 8.63 -4.69
N GLY A 270 1.39 9.77 -3.98
CA GLY A 270 2.08 11.01 -4.34
C GLY A 270 1.39 11.86 -5.39
N ARG A 271 0.22 11.44 -5.91
CA ARG A 271 -0.61 12.14 -6.89
C ARG A 271 -2.04 12.26 -6.35
N TYR A 272 -2.16 12.80 -5.13
CA TYR A 272 -3.43 12.77 -4.40
C TYR A 272 -4.49 13.73 -4.95
N GLY A 273 -4.07 14.82 -5.60
CA GLY A 273 -4.98 15.80 -6.19
C GLY A 273 -5.52 15.35 -7.55
N SER A 274 -6.72 15.83 -7.91
CA SER A 274 -7.40 15.44 -9.15
C SER A 274 -6.54 15.71 -10.41
N LYS A 275 -5.82 16.84 -10.43
CA LYS A 275 -4.99 17.24 -11.56
C LYS A 275 -3.78 16.30 -11.71
N GLU A 276 -3.01 16.15 -10.63
CA GLU A 276 -1.79 15.34 -10.60
C GLU A 276 -2.10 13.87 -10.85
N TRP A 277 -3.24 13.39 -10.35
CA TRP A 277 -3.71 12.02 -10.59
C TRP A 277 -4.05 11.80 -12.06
N LYS A 278 -4.83 12.69 -12.68
CA LYS A 278 -5.15 12.58 -14.12
C LYS A 278 -3.90 12.63 -15.00
N GLU A 279 -2.93 13.48 -14.65
CA GLU A 279 -1.65 13.53 -15.36
C GLU A 279 -0.86 12.22 -15.21
N TRP A 280 -0.83 11.66 -14.01
CA TRP A 280 -0.23 10.35 -13.78
C TRP A 280 -0.94 9.23 -14.56
N ASN A 281 -2.27 9.25 -14.66
CA ASN A 281 -3.01 8.26 -15.46
C ASN A 281 -2.61 8.31 -16.93
N LYS A 282 -2.42 9.51 -17.50
CA LYS A 282 -1.92 9.65 -18.88
C LYS A 282 -0.54 9.00 -19.04
N ASN A 283 0.41 9.35 -18.17
CA ASN A 283 1.75 8.76 -18.19
C ASN A 283 1.72 7.24 -18.02
N LEU A 284 0.83 6.73 -17.17
CA LEU A 284 0.70 5.29 -16.96
C LEU A 284 0.13 4.57 -18.19
N VAL A 285 -0.82 5.18 -18.90
CA VAL A 285 -1.32 4.68 -20.19
C VAL A 285 -0.21 4.68 -21.24
N ASP A 286 0.60 5.74 -21.31
CA ASP A 286 1.74 5.81 -22.23
C ASP A 286 2.81 4.76 -21.91
N ILE A 287 3.07 4.52 -20.62
CA ILE A 287 3.93 3.41 -20.17
C ILE A 287 3.36 2.08 -20.63
N ALA A 288 2.06 1.83 -20.46
CA ALA A 288 1.41 0.59 -20.86
C ALA A 288 1.40 0.37 -22.37
N ALA A 289 1.29 1.44 -23.17
CA ALA A 289 1.27 1.38 -24.62
C ALA A 289 2.61 0.94 -25.24
N ASN A 290 3.72 1.11 -24.52
CA ASN A 290 5.02 0.64 -25.01
C ASN A 290 5.13 -0.88 -24.87
N PRO A 291 5.37 -1.63 -25.98
CA PRO A 291 5.34 -3.08 -25.98
C PRO A 291 6.48 -3.73 -25.18
N ARG A 292 7.50 -2.97 -24.75
CA ARG A 292 8.58 -3.46 -23.89
C ARG A 292 8.36 -3.15 -22.42
N ASN A 293 7.36 -2.35 -22.08
CA ASN A 293 7.04 -2.02 -20.70
C ASN A 293 6.03 -3.01 -20.12
N ILE A 294 5.97 -3.03 -18.79
CA ILE A 294 5.01 -3.79 -18.01
C ILE A 294 4.33 -2.83 -17.04
N VAL A 295 3.00 -2.77 -17.11
CA VAL A 295 2.15 -2.20 -16.07
C VAL A 295 1.42 -3.37 -15.42
N ALA A 296 1.64 -3.58 -14.14
CA ALA A 296 1.08 -4.71 -13.39
C ALA A 296 0.61 -4.27 -11.99
N ALA A 297 0.01 -5.19 -11.26
CA ALA A 297 -0.32 -5.02 -9.86
C ALA A 297 0.17 -6.19 -9.02
N ASN A 298 0.40 -5.95 -7.74
CA ASN A 298 0.85 -6.99 -6.80
C ASN A 298 -0.30 -7.90 -6.34
N ASN A 299 -1.54 -7.46 -6.50
CA ASN A 299 -2.75 -8.16 -6.07
C ASN A 299 -3.93 -7.81 -6.98
N ARG A 300 -5.05 -8.55 -6.86
CA ARG A 300 -6.22 -8.35 -7.71
C ARG A 300 -6.92 -7.03 -7.46
N PHE A 301 -7.04 -6.59 -6.21
CA PHE A 301 -7.63 -5.29 -5.87
C PHE A 301 -6.93 -4.16 -6.62
N ASP A 302 -5.60 -4.09 -6.55
CA ASP A 302 -4.83 -3.02 -7.19
C ASP A 302 -4.89 -3.12 -8.73
N ALA A 303 -5.01 -4.33 -9.29
CA ALA A 303 -5.23 -4.49 -10.74
C ALA A 303 -6.57 -3.88 -11.17
N GLU A 304 -7.66 -4.21 -10.47
CA GLU A 304 -8.98 -3.65 -10.74
C GLU A 304 -9.04 -2.14 -10.45
N TYR A 305 -8.30 -1.68 -9.45
CA TYR A 305 -8.18 -0.27 -9.13
C TYR A 305 -7.48 0.50 -10.26
N VAL A 306 -6.38 -0.03 -10.83
CA VAL A 306 -5.74 0.58 -12.00
C VAL A 306 -6.70 0.61 -13.19
N LYS A 307 -7.38 -0.49 -13.50
CA LYS A 307 -8.39 -0.57 -14.58
C LYS A 307 -9.48 0.49 -14.40
N TYR A 308 -10.06 0.59 -13.20
CA TYR A 308 -11.14 1.52 -12.87
C TYR A 308 -10.81 2.97 -13.25
N PHE A 309 -9.59 3.43 -12.99
CA PHE A 309 -9.22 4.84 -13.19
C PHE A 309 -8.48 5.15 -14.49
N THR A 310 -7.90 4.14 -15.14
CA THR A 310 -7.03 4.36 -16.32
C THR A 310 -7.59 3.77 -17.61
N GLY A 311 -8.50 2.81 -17.54
CA GLY A 311 -8.98 2.07 -18.71
C GLY A 311 -7.96 1.10 -19.30
N ILE A 312 -6.77 0.93 -18.71
CA ILE A 312 -5.80 -0.08 -19.14
C ILE A 312 -6.43 -1.46 -18.94
N LYS A 313 -6.70 -2.18 -20.04
CA LYS A 313 -7.42 -3.46 -20.00
C LYS A 313 -6.55 -4.58 -19.41
N ASP A 314 -5.29 -4.64 -19.82
CA ASP A 314 -4.36 -5.70 -19.48
C ASP A 314 -3.45 -5.28 -18.33
N VAL A 315 -3.94 -5.45 -17.10
CA VAL A 315 -3.15 -5.27 -15.86
C VAL A 315 -2.94 -6.65 -15.21
N PRO A 316 -1.86 -7.37 -15.54
CA PRO A 316 -1.58 -8.66 -14.92
C PRO A 316 -1.31 -8.52 -13.43
N VAL A 317 -1.69 -9.55 -12.67
CA VAL A 317 -1.34 -9.69 -11.25
C VAL A 317 -0.03 -10.46 -11.15
N ILE A 318 1.01 -9.81 -10.63
CA ILE A 318 2.33 -10.37 -10.39
C ILE A 318 2.59 -10.25 -8.88
N PRO A 319 2.16 -11.25 -8.09
CA PRO A 319 2.29 -11.18 -6.65
C PRO A 319 3.75 -11.31 -6.23
N ASN A 320 4.13 -10.60 -5.19
CA ASN A 320 5.35 -10.88 -4.47
C ASN A 320 5.34 -12.34 -3.98
N TYR A 321 6.49 -13.02 -3.99
CA TYR A 321 6.57 -14.39 -3.52
C TYR A 321 6.93 -14.47 -2.03
N CYS A 322 7.72 -13.56 -1.49
CA CYS A 322 8.26 -13.59 -0.13
C CYS A 322 8.94 -14.91 0.27
N GLY A 323 9.60 -15.57 -0.70
CA GLY A 323 10.34 -16.82 -0.47
C GLY A 323 11.58 -16.66 0.41
N TYR A 324 12.11 -15.43 0.49
CA TYR A 324 13.26 -15.07 1.31
C TYR A 324 13.07 -15.31 2.81
N THR A 325 11.83 -15.56 3.27
CA THR A 325 11.55 -15.84 4.70
C THR A 325 12.30 -17.07 5.20
N GLY A 326 12.50 -18.08 4.35
CA GLY A 326 13.25 -19.31 4.64
C GLY A 326 12.68 -20.18 5.77
N ALA A 327 11.57 -19.78 6.38
CA ALA A 327 10.92 -20.48 7.48
C ALA A 327 9.75 -21.32 6.97
N SER A 328 9.37 -22.32 7.75
CA SER A 328 8.23 -23.19 7.45
C SER A 328 7.49 -23.52 8.74
N TYR A 329 6.17 -23.68 8.63
CA TYR A 329 5.27 -23.99 9.73
C TYR A 329 5.76 -25.20 10.53
N LYS A 330 6.01 -24.97 11.82
CA LYS A 330 6.48 -25.96 12.78
C LYS A 330 5.98 -25.55 14.17
N PRO A 331 4.67 -25.73 14.46
CA PRO A 331 4.07 -25.23 15.69
C PRO A 331 4.68 -25.95 16.90
N THR A 332 5.32 -25.19 17.78
CA THR A 332 5.87 -25.66 19.06
C THR A 332 5.39 -24.83 20.24
N ARG A 333 4.77 -23.67 19.98
CA ARG A 333 4.17 -22.78 20.98
C ARG A 333 2.66 -22.94 20.99
N PRO A 334 2.01 -22.79 22.16
CA PRO A 334 0.56 -22.95 22.28
C PRO A 334 -0.21 -21.66 21.92
N ASP A 335 0.44 -20.50 21.97
CA ASP A 335 -0.24 -19.20 21.79
C ASP A 335 -0.65 -18.98 20.34
N TRP A 336 -1.84 -18.44 20.13
CA TRP A 336 -2.35 -17.99 18.83
C TRP A 336 -1.96 -16.54 18.61
N LEU A 337 -1.53 -16.22 17.40
CA LEU A 337 -1.08 -14.87 17.08
C LEU A 337 -2.23 -14.01 16.53
N ILE A 338 -2.19 -12.72 16.83
CA ILE A 338 -3.05 -11.70 16.20
C ILE A 338 -2.15 -10.70 15.47
N GLY A 339 -2.45 -10.42 14.21
CA GLY A 339 -1.68 -9.43 13.45
C GLY A 339 -2.30 -9.09 12.10
N PRO A 340 -1.69 -8.19 11.33
CA PRO A 340 -0.64 -7.26 11.75
C PRO A 340 -1.21 -6.14 12.66
N GLY A 341 -0.41 -5.64 13.61
CA GLY A 341 -0.90 -4.85 14.75
C GLY A 341 -1.60 -3.51 14.48
N ARG A 342 -1.59 -2.97 13.25
CA ARG A 342 -2.11 -1.61 12.98
C ARG A 342 -3.63 -1.52 12.88
N GLY A 343 -4.32 -2.60 12.53
CA GLY A 343 -5.79 -2.64 12.38
C GLY A 343 -6.53 -3.08 13.65
N ILE A 344 -5.80 -3.51 14.68
CA ILE A 344 -6.38 -4.10 15.89
C ILE A 344 -6.71 -2.98 16.88
N THR A 345 -8.00 -2.64 17.00
CA THR A 345 -8.46 -1.70 18.01
C THR A 345 -8.60 -2.38 19.37
N PRO A 346 -8.50 -1.64 20.49
CA PRO A 346 -8.76 -2.19 21.82
C PRO A 346 -10.14 -2.86 21.95
N ASP A 347 -11.15 -2.35 21.25
CA ASP A 347 -12.50 -2.91 21.25
C ASP A 347 -12.57 -4.27 20.54
N LEU A 348 -11.88 -4.43 19.40
CA LEU A 348 -11.80 -5.71 18.70
C LEU A 348 -10.97 -6.73 19.47
N GLU A 349 -9.86 -6.29 20.07
CA GLU A 349 -9.06 -7.13 20.95
C GLU A 349 -9.87 -7.63 22.15
N LYS A 350 -10.63 -6.74 22.80
CA LYS A 350 -11.51 -7.09 23.91
C LYS A 350 -12.61 -8.06 23.49
N GLN A 351 -13.23 -7.85 22.32
CA GLN A 351 -14.26 -8.76 21.80
C GLN A 351 -13.67 -10.15 21.56
N LEU A 352 -12.54 -10.25 20.85
CA LEU A 352 -11.86 -11.53 20.63
C LEU A 352 -11.50 -12.23 21.95
N GLN A 353 -10.93 -11.49 22.91
CA GLN A 353 -10.62 -12.04 24.24
C GLN A 353 -11.87 -12.50 24.99
N SER A 354 -12.99 -11.79 24.86
CA SER A 354 -14.26 -12.13 25.50
C SER A 354 -14.85 -13.42 24.92
N SER A 355 -14.85 -13.56 23.59
CA SER A 355 -15.32 -14.79 22.92
C SER A 355 -14.40 -15.98 23.25
N ALA A 356 -13.11 -15.74 23.49
CA ALA A 356 -12.14 -16.77 23.86
C ALA A 356 -12.17 -17.18 25.34
N LEU A 357 -13.00 -16.59 26.22
CA LEU A 357 -13.01 -16.88 27.67
C LEU A 357 -13.23 -18.36 28.01
N ASN A 358 -13.97 -19.08 27.18
CA ASN A 358 -14.25 -20.51 27.37
C ASN A 358 -13.32 -21.41 26.53
N SER A 359 -12.44 -20.83 25.72
CA SER A 359 -11.47 -21.59 24.94
C SER A 359 -10.18 -21.78 25.72
N ALA A 360 -9.51 -22.91 25.51
CA ALA A 360 -8.17 -23.12 26.03
C ALA A 360 -7.08 -22.34 25.25
N LYS A 361 -7.46 -21.59 24.19
CA LYS A 361 -6.50 -20.85 23.36
C LYS A 361 -6.15 -19.49 23.98
N ASN A 362 -4.86 -19.16 23.96
CA ASN A 362 -4.34 -17.87 24.39
C ASN A 362 -3.96 -17.02 23.18
N PHE A 363 -4.58 -15.86 23.01
CA PHE A 363 -4.29 -14.96 21.88
C PHE A 363 -3.30 -13.86 22.27
N LYS A 364 -2.28 -13.63 21.43
CA LYS A 364 -1.25 -12.61 21.62
C LYS A 364 -1.03 -11.81 20.35
N LYS A 365 -0.99 -10.48 20.47
CA LYS A 365 -0.56 -9.63 19.35
C LYS A 365 0.92 -9.90 19.06
N ILE A 366 1.26 -10.04 17.78
CA ILE A 366 2.63 -10.34 17.34
C ILE A 366 3.64 -9.35 17.94
N ARG A 367 3.31 -8.05 17.98
CA ARG A 367 4.23 -7.01 18.46
C ARG A 367 4.36 -6.92 19.98
N ASP A 368 3.38 -7.43 20.72
CA ASP A 368 3.47 -7.50 22.18
C ASP A 368 4.38 -8.65 22.60
N LEU A 369 4.29 -9.77 21.87
CA LEU A 369 5.13 -10.94 22.11
C LEU A 369 6.54 -10.77 21.53
N TYR A 370 6.64 -10.13 20.37
CA TYR A 370 7.88 -9.95 19.62
C TYR A 370 8.06 -8.50 19.13
N PRO A 371 8.75 -7.66 19.91
CA PRO A 371 9.19 -6.35 19.42
C PRO A 371 10.06 -6.49 18.15
N HIS A 372 10.92 -7.51 18.16
CA HIS A 372 11.71 -8.01 17.04
C HIS A 372 11.56 -9.53 16.97
N PHE A 373 11.52 -10.10 15.77
CA PHE A 373 11.42 -11.54 15.56
C PHE A 373 12.22 -11.95 14.32
N GLU A 374 12.59 -13.23 14.31
CA GLU A 374 12.93 -13.96 13.10
C GLU A 374 11.66 -14.67 12.57
N TYR A 375 11.60 -14.96 11.27
CA TYR A 375 10.41 -15.58 10.66
C TYR A 375 10.04 -16.92 11.32
N SER A 376 11.03 -17.69 11.78
CA SER A 376 10.81 -18.94 12.50
C SER A 376 10.09 -18.77 13.85
N ASP A 377 10.19 -17.59 14.49
CA ASP A 377 9.44 -17.33 15.72
C ASP A 377 7.94 -17.34 15.44
N LEU A 378 7.51 -16.71 14.34
CA LEU A 378 6.11 -16.69 13.93
C LEU A 378 5.63 -18.07 13.48
N ALA A 379 6.44 -18.79 12.70
CA ALA A 379 6.12 -20.13 12.21
C ALA A 379 6.07 -21.20 13.32
N SER A 380 6.50 -20.86 14.54
CA SER A 380 6.40 -21.72 15.73
C SER A 380 5.05 -21.66 16.44
N HIS A 381 4.14 -20.79 16.02
CA HIS A 381 2.78 -20.69 16.56
C HIS A 381 1.77 -21.49 15.72
N PRO A 382 0.62 -21.90 16.28
CA PRO A 382 -0.35 -22.73 15.57
C PRO A 382 -1.03 -22.02 14.39
N ALA A 383 -1.30 -20.72 14.52
CA ALA A 383 -1.99 -19.94 13.49
C ALA A 383 -1.92 -18.44 13.78
N ILE A 384 -2.38 -17.65 12.81
CA ILE A 384 -2.56 -16.21 12.92
C ILE A 384 -4.02 -15.84 12.64
N VAL A 385 -4.66 -15.15 13.57
CA VAL A 385 -5.90 -14.39 13.33
C VAL A 385 -5.50 -13.06 12.72
N LEU A 386 -5.79 -12.91 11.43
CA LEU A 386 -5.39 -11.77 10.64
C LEU A 386 -6.50 -10.70 10.62
N ILE A 387 -6.21 -9.55 11.24
CA ILE A 387 -7.06 -8.35 11.21
C ILE A 387 -6.35 -7.32 10.32
N PRO A 388 -6.78 -7.18 9.05
CA PRO A 388 -6.03 -6.39 8.08
C PRO A 388 -6.21 -4.90 8.32
N TYR A 389 -5.19 -4.12 7.96
CA TYR A 389 -5.28 -2.66 7.86
C TYR A 389 -5.28 -2.14 6.41
N GLN A 390 -5.12 -3.05 5.45
CA GLN A 390 -5.04 -2.82 4.00
C GLN A 390 -5.49 -4.10 3.27
N VAL A 391 -5.89 -3.98 2.01
CA VAL A 391 -6.31 -5.10 1.13
C VAL A 391 -5.15 -6.00 0.66
N SER A 392 -3.92 -5.50 0.78
CA SER A 392 -2.68 -6.19 0.48
C SER A 392 -1.64 -5.77 1.51
N ILE A 393 -1.03 -6.75 2.17
CA ILE A 393 -0.08 -6.49 3.26
C ILE A 393 1.08 -7.47 3.11
N MET A 394 2.31 -6.98 2.99
CA MET A 394 3.49 -7.84 2.81
C MET A 394 3.62 -8.95 3.87
N SER A 395 3.21 -8.69 5.10
CA SER A 395 3.23 -9.73 6.13
C SER A 395 2.27 -10.89 5.86
N LEU A 396 1.14 -10.67 5.17
CA LEU A 396 0.28 -11.77 4.70
C LEU A 396 1.06 -12.71 3.78
N PHE A 397 1.79 -12.16 2.81
CA PHE A 397 2.62 -12.92 1.88
C PHE A 397 3.65 -13.75 2.67
N GLU A 398 4.35 -13.12 3.61
CA GLU A 398 5.32 -13.81 4.47
C GLU A 398 4.67 -14.95 5.28
N TYR A 399 3.52 -14.71 5.91
CA TYR A 399 2.82 -15.72 6.71
C TYR A 399 2.35 -16.90 5.87
N TYR A 400 1.75 -16.61 4.71
CA TYR A 400 1.24 -17.62 3.80
C TYR A 400 2.36 -18.50 3.25
N ARG A 401 3.52 -17.91 2.97
CA ARG A 401 4.67 -18.60 2.36
C ARG A 401 5.41 -19.47 3.37
N MET A 402 5.37 -19.08 4.64
CA MET A 402 5.72 -19.97 5.75
C MET A 402 4.69 -21.09 5.97
N SER A 403 3.56 -21.10 5.25
CA SER A 403 2.45 -22.06 5.38
C SER A 403 1.82 -22.04 6.78
N ILE A 404 1.78 -20.88 7.43
CA ILE A 404 1.10 -20.69 8.72
C ILE A 404 -0.41 -20.60 8.44
N PRO A 405 -1.26 -21.41 9.09
CA PRO A 405 -2.72 -21.28 8.96
C PRO A 405 -3.21 -19.87 9.31
N LEU A 406 -4.08 -19.33 8.46
CA LEU A 406 -4.58 -17.96 8.57
C LEU A 406 -6.10 -17.95 8.73
N PHE A 407 -6.57 -17.08 9.62
CA PHE A 407 -7.99 -16.84 9.87
C PHE A 407 -8.29 -15.36 9.62
N VAL A 408 -9.26 -15.05 8.75
CA VAL A 408 -9.63 -13.67 8.40
C VAL A 408 -11.12 -13.43 8.56
N PRO A 409 -11.56 -12.21 8.93
CA PRO A 409 -12.98 -11.90 8.89
C PRO A 409 -13.51 -12.05 7.46
N SER A 410 -14.77 -12.42 7.28
CA SER A 410 -15.43 -12.41 5.97
C SER A 410 -15.47 -10.99 5.38
N PRO A 411 -15.65 -10.83 4.04
CA PRO A 411 -15.75 -9.50 3.43
C PRO A 411 -16.81 -8.61 4.08
N LYS A 412 -17.96 -9.20 4.41
CA LYS A 412 -19.07 -8.53 5.09
C LYS A 412 -18.69 -8.08 6.50
N LEU A 413 -18.11 -8.97 7.31
CA LEU A 413 -17.67 -8.63 8.66
C LEU A 413 -16.59 -7.53 8.62
N LEU A 414 -15.64 -7.64 7.69
CA LEU A 414 -14.57 -6.67 7.52
C LEU A 414 -15.11 -5.30 7.10
N ALA A 415 -16.09 -5.24 6.20
CA ALA A 415 -16.74 -3.99 5.80
C ALA A 415 -17.48 -3.34 6.96
N GLN A 416 -18.19 -4.12 7.78
CA GLN A 416 -18.84 -3.63 9.00
C GLN A 416 -17.82 -3.10 10.02
N TRP A 417 -16.72 -3.84 10.23
CA TRP A 417 -15.63 -3.40 11.09
C TRP A 417 -14.95 -2.14 10.54
N GLN A 418 -14.85 -1.98 9.23
CA GLN A 418 -14.33 -0.76 8.63
C GLN A 418 -15.24 0.43 8.93
N MET A 419 -16.56 0.29 8.78
CA MET A 419 -17.50 1.35 9.11
C MET A 419 -17.48 1.74 10.59
N LYS A 420 -17.36 0.75 11.48
CA LYS A 420 -17.44 0.95 12.93
C LYS A 420 -16.11 1.36 13.58
N TYR A 421 -15.02 0.71 13.19
CA TYR A 421 -13.72 0.78 13.86
C TYR A 421 -12.58 1.30 12.98
N ARG A 422 -12.83 1.52 11.68
CA ARG A 422 -11.83 2.00 10.71
C ARG A 422 -10.59 1.07 10.63
N VAL A 423 -10.82 -0.24 10.69
CA VAL A 423 -9.76 -1.26 10.69
C VAL A 423 -8.84 -1.19 9.46
N LEU A 424 -9.41 -0.97 8.27
CA LEU A 424 -8.71 -0.75 7.01
C LEU A 424 -8.23 0.71 6.89
N SER A 425 -7.40 1.12 7.84
CA SER A 425 -6.91 2.50 7.98
C SER A 425 -6.06 3.00 6.81
N GLU A 426 -5.52 2.11 5.97
CA GLU A 426 -4.70 2.48 4.81
C GLU A 426 -5.44 2.26 3.46
N LEU A 427 -6.74 1.89 3.48
CA LEU A 427 -7.52 1.53 2.28
C LEU A 427 -7.55 2.64 1.21
N THR A 428 -7.58 3.90 1.65
CA THR A 428 -7.55 5.08 0.79
C THR A 428 -6.57 6.10 1.35
N TRP A 429 -6.02 6.96 0.49
CA TRP A 429 -5.17 8.06 0.96
C TRP A 429 -5.92 9.06 1.84
N ASP A 430 -7.20 9.28 1.55
CA ASP A 430 -8.10 10.07 2.38
C ASP A 430 -8.24 9.49 3.80
N MET A 431 -8.30 8.17 3.94
CA MET A 431 -8.24 7.49 5.26
C MET A 431 -6.88 7.69 5.95
N VAL A 432 -5.77 7.55 5.21
CA VAL A 432 -4.41 7.79 5.73
C VAL A 432 -4.27 9.23 6.26
N PHE A 433 -4.89 10.20 5.59
CA PHE A 433 -4.93 11.60 6.00
C PHE A 433 -6.04 11.93 7.02
N LYS A 434 -6.74 10.92 7.54
CA LYS A 434 -7.83 11.06 8.53
C LYS A 434 -9.00 11.93 8.03
N ASN A 435 -9.25 11.91 6.74
CA ASN A 435 -10.33 12.63 6.08
C ASN A 435 -11.06 11.72 5.08
N PRO A 436 -11.72 10.63 5.54
CA PRO A 436 -12.43 9.71 4.66
C PRO A 436 -13.47 10.44 3.80
N LYS A 437 -13.61 10.00 2.55
CA LYS A 437 -14.59 10.52 1.61
C LYS A 437 -15.56 9.43 1.17
N ASP A 438 -16.65 9.87 0.57
CA ASP A 438 -17.66 9.04 -0.10
C ASP A 438 -17.37 8.83 -1.59
N LYS A 439 -16.31 9.44 -2.12
CA LYS A 439 -15.90 9.32 -3.53
C LYS A 439 -14.43 9.65 -3.76
N SER A 440 -13.92 9.22 -4.89
CA SER A 440 -12.60 9.53 -5.43
C SER A 440 -12.46 10.99 -5.88
N ASN A 441 -11.22 11.47 -5.93
CA ASN A 441 -10.88 12.81 -6.45
C ASN A 441 -10.97 12.90 -7.98
N ILE A 442 -11.12 11.76 -8.67
CA ILE A 442 -11.34 11.65 -10.11
C ILE A 442 -12.49 10.67 -10.36
N GLU A 443 -13.18 10.78 -11.49
CA GLU A 443 -14.20 9.83 -11.91
C GLU A 443 -13.55 8.52 -12.42
N GLN A 444 -14.33 7.44 -12.46
CA GLN A 444 -13.94 6.23 -13.20
C GLN A 444 -13.69 6.56 -14.67
N TYR A 445 -12.80 5.80 -15.31
CA TYR A 445 -12.46 5.97 -16.72
C TYR A 445 -13.69 5.78 -17.62
N GLU A 446 -14.41 4.66 -17.43
CA GLU A 446 -15.61 4.33 -18.20
C GLU A 446 -16.79 4.16 -17.24
N LYS A 447 -17.86 4.94 -17.45
CA LYS A 447 -19.02 4.96 -16.55
C LYS A 447 -19.82 3.67 -16.65
N GLY A 448 -20.12 3.07 -15.50
CA GLY A 448 -21.04 1.94 -15.39
C GLY A 448 -20.40 0.55 -15.44
N ILE A 449 -19.07 0.44 -15.64
CA ILE A 449 -18.38 -0.86 -15.55
C ILE A 449 -18.39 -1.38 -14.11
N TYR A 450 -18.08 -0.50 -13.16
CA TYR A 450 -18.04 -0.84 -11.75
C TYR A 450 -19.22 -0.20 -11.02
N PRO A 451 -19.91 -0.95 -10.12
CA PRO A 451 -21.09 -0.44 -9.42
C PRO A 451 -20.74 0.57 -8.32
N HIS A 452 -19.50 0.57 -7.84
CA HIS A 452 -19.07 1.36 -6.69
C HIS A 452 -17.70 1.99 -6.90
N ASP A 453 -17.50 3.18 -6.33
CA ASP A 453 -16.20 3.84 -6.25
C ASP A 453 -15.32 3.14 -5.19
N PRO A 454 -14.10 2.71 -5.52
CA PRO A 454 -13.18 2.03 -4.59
C PRO A 454 -12.76 2.89 -3.39
N ASN A 455 -13.01 4.20 -3.44
CA ASN A 455 -12.69 5.14 -2.38
C ASN A 455 -13.91 5.61 -1.58
N ASN A 456 -15.09 5.04 -1.82
CA ASN A 456 -16.27 5.34 -1.02
C ASN A 456 -16.20 4.63 0.35
N MET A 457 -15.77 5.37 1.38
CA MET A 457 -15.62 4.87 2.76
C MET A 457 -16.87 5.11 3.64
N SER A 458 -17.97 5.52 3.02
CA SER A 458 -19.24 5.83 3.68
C SER A 458 -20.35 4.83 3.35
N ASN A 459 -20.09 3.88 2.45
CA ASN A 459 -21.05 2.89 1.98
C ASN A 459 -20.47 1.47 2.24
N VAL A 460 -21.21 0.65 3.00
CA VAL A 460 -20.73 -0.68 3.41
C VAL A 460 -20.69 -1.65 2.24
N GLU A 461 -21.65 -1.56 1.32
CA GLU A 461 -21.72 -2.39 0.12
C GLU A 461 -20.55 -2.08 -0.83
N ALA A 462 -20.15 -0.81 -0.95
CA ALA A 462 -18.98 -0.40 -1.71
C ALA A 462 -17.71 -1.00 -1.10
N ILE A 463 -17.55 -0.90 0.23
CA ILE A 463 -16.40 -1.48 0.91
C ILE A 463 -16.37 -3.01 0.71
N GLU A 464 -17.48 -3.70 0.97
CA GLU A 464 -17.62 -5.15 0.80
C GLU A 464 -17.30 -5.60 -0.63
N TYR A 465 -17.84 -4.88 -1.63
CA TYR A 465 -17.61 -5.15 -3.05
C TYR A 465 -16.13 -5.11 -3.41
N TRP A 466 -15.40 -4.12 -2.92
CA TRP A 466 -13.99 -3.94 -3.27
C TRP A 466 -13.07 -4.83 -2.44
N VAL A 467 -13.29 -4.98 -1.13
CA VAL A 467 -12.40 -5.77 -0.28
C VAL A 467 -12.40 -7.26 -0.62
N LYS A 468 -13.42 -7.79 -1.32
CA LYS A 468 -13.42 -9.19 -1.77
C LYS A 468 -12.22 -9.54 -2.67
N TRP A 469 -11.59 -8.56 -3.32
CA TRP A 469 -10.38 -8.74 -4.15
C TRP A 469 -9.07 -8.63 -3.37
N SER A 470 -9.13 -8.58 -2.03
CA SER A 470 -7.95 -8.62 -1.19
C SER A 470 -7.25 -9.98 -1.30
N ASP A 471 -5.92 -9.98 -1.14
CA ASP A 471 -5.11 -11.20 -1.25
C ASP A 471 -5.63 -12.34 -0.37
N PHE A 472 -6.10 -12.01 0.84
CA PHE A 472 -6.56 -12.99 1.82
C PHE A 472 -7.93 -13.62 1.52
N TYR A 473 -8.61 -13.20 0.46
CA TYR A 473 -9.82 -13.87 -0.05
C TYR A 473 -9.59 -14.57 -1.39
N GLU A 474 -8.60 -14.11 -2.16
CA GLU A 474 -8.25 -14.71 -3.45
C GLU A 474 -7.36 -15.95 -3.28
N TRP A 475 -6.62 -16.07 -2.17
CA TRP A 475 -5.69 -17.17 -1.96
C TRP A 475 -6.35 -18.38 -1.29
N PRO A 476 -6.06 -19.61 -1.74
CA PRO A 476 -6.71 -20.80 -1.20
C PRO A 476 -6.20 -21.12 0.21
N HIS A 477 -7.00 -21.89 0.96
CA HIS A 477 -6.66 -22.40 2.30
C HIS A 477 -6.53 -21.33 3.41
N ILE A 478 -6.97 -20.10 3.16
CA ILE A 478 -7.24 -19.12 4.21
C ILE A 478 -8.67 -19.35 4.72
N THR A 479 -8.83 -19.40 6.04
CA THR A 479 -10.14 -19.67 6.66
C THR A 479 -10.84 -18.36 6.99
N THR A 480 -12.09 -18.20 6.57
CA THR A 480 -12.91 -17.02 6.88
C THR A 480 -13.82 -17.27 8.08
N PHE A 481 -14.22 -16.20 8.78
CA PHE A 481 -15.24 -16.23 9.84
C PHE A 481 -16.14 -14.99 9.80
N ASP A 482 -17.42 -15.13 10.15
CA ASP A 482 -18.43 -14.06 10.21
C ASP A 482 -18.62 -13.48 11.63
N SER A 483 -18.07 -14.12 12.66
CA SER A 483 -18.03 -13.59 14.04
C SER A 483 -16.86 -14.16 14.85
N PHE A 484 -16.52 -13.55 15.99
CA PHE A 484 -15.51 -14.13 16.88
C PHE A 484 -16.01 -15.40 17.58
N GLU A 485 -17.31 -15.53 17.81
CA GLU A 485 -17.94 -16.74 18.33
C GLU A 485 -17.75 -17.91 17.36
N GLU A 486 -18.08 -17.71 16.08
CA GLU A 486 -17.83 -18.71 15.03
C GLU A 486 -16.35 -19.01 14.88
N LEU A 487 -15.46 -18.00 14.96
CA LEU A 487 -14.03 -18.25 14.97
C LEU A 487 -13.64 -19.23 16.08
N MET A 488 -14.21 -19.11 17.29
CA MET A 488 -13.95 -20.06 18.37
C MET A 488 -14.46 -21.47 18.03
N GLU A 489 -15.60 -21.62 17.36
CA GLU A 489 -16.09 -22.93 16.92
C GLU A 489 -15.17 -23.58 15.87
N ILE A 490 -14.70 -22.77 14.91
CA ILE A 490 -13.78 -23.23 13.86
C ILE A 490 -12.45 -23.70 14.46
N ILE A 491 -11.83 -22.91 15.34
CA ILE A 491 -10.49 -23.23 15.87
C ILE A 491 -10.45 -24.50 16.74
N GLU A 492 -11.58 -24.95 17.29
CA GLU A 492 -11.65 -26.19 18.08
C GLU A 492 -11.69 -27.45 17.20
N THR A 493 -12.10 -27.32 15.93
CA THR A 493 -12.33 -28.48 15.04
C THR A 493 -11.40 -28.52 13.83
N VAL A 494 -10.73 -27.41 13.52
CA VAL A 494 -9.90 -27.27 12.32
C VAL A 494 -8.60 -28.09 12.37
N ASP A 495 -8.30 -28.78 11.27
CA ASP A 495 -7.02 -29.48 11.08
C ASP A 495 -5.96 -28.51 10.51
N LEU A 496 -5.24 -27.87 11.42
CA LEU A 496 -4.16 -26.92 11.10
C LEU A 496 -3.01 -27.55 10.31
N MET A 497 -2.70 -28.83 10.54
CA MET A 497 -1.62 -29.53 9.85
C MET A 497 -1.98 -29.78 8.39
N ASN A 498 -3.23 -30.17 8.13
CA ASN A 498 -3.74 -30.34 6.78
C ASN A 498 -3.84 -29.00 6.02
N ILE A 499 -4.29 -27.92 6.67
CA ILE A 499 -4.29 -26.58 6.07
C ILE A 499 -2.87 -26.19 5.65
N SER A 500 -1.90 -26.28 6.58
CA SER A 500 -0.51 -25.95 6.30
C SER A 500 0.08 -26.78 5.16
N LYS A 501 -0.20 -28.10 5.14
CA LYS A 501 0.23 -28.99 4.06
C LYS A 501 -0.28 -28.50 2.68
N LYS A 502 -1.57 -28.16 2.58
CA LYS A 502 -2.17 -27.66 1.34
C LYS A 502 -1.63 -26.30 0.93
N MET A 503 -1.44 -25.38 1.88
CA MET A 503 -0.76 -24.10 1.62
C MET A 503 0.65 -24.30 1.07
N LYS A 504 1.40 -25.28 1.58
CA LYS A 504 2.73 -25.62 1.08
C LYS A 504 2.70 -26.14 -0.35
N GLU A 505 1.78 -27.04 -0.67
CA GLU A 505 1.57 -27.54 -2.04
C GLU A 505 1.25 -26.39 -3.01
N GLU A 506 0.37 -25.48 -2.59
CA GLU A 506 0.04 -24.28 -3.36
C GLU A 506 1.23 -23.33 -3.53
N ASN A 507 2.03 -23.14 -2.48
CA ASN A 507 3.22 -22.29 -2.53
C ASN A 507 4.21 -22.78 -3.61
N GLU A 508 4.45 -24.09 -3.69
CA GLU A 508 5.32 -24.66 -4.73
C GLU A 508 4.74 -24.45 -6.13
N ARG A 509 3.42 -24.63 -6.31
CA ARG A 509 2.74 -24.38 -7.59
C ARG A 509 2.89 -22.91 -8.01
N VAL A 510 2.54 -21.98 -7.14
CA VAL A 510 2.59 -20.54 -7.41
C VAL A 510 4.03 -20.07 -7.67
N LYS A 511 5.02 -20.64 -6.98
CA LYS A 511 6.43 -20.35 -7.26
C LYS A 511 6.80 -20.68 -8.70
N GLY A 512 6.43 -21.87 -9.18
CA GLY A 512 6.68 -22.28 -10.56
C GLY A 512 6.01 -21.36 -11.58
N GLU A 513 4.74 -21.02 -11.37
CA GLU A 513 3.98 -20.12 -12.24
C GLU A 513 4.54 -18.69 -12.26
N LEU A 514 4.97 -18.19 -11.11
CA LEU A 514 5.56 -16.87 -11.00
C LEU A 514 6.91 -16.82 -11.71
N LEU A 515 7.76 -17.84 -11.59
CA LEU A 515 9.02 -17.93 -12.33
C LEU A 515 8.76 -17.94 -13.85
N GLY A 516 7.80 -18.74 -14.33
CA GLY A 516 7.41 -18.72 -15.74
C GLY A 516 6.85 -17.36 -16.19
N THR A 517 6.12 -16.66 -15.32
CA THR A 517 5.62 -15.31 -15.60
C THR A 517 6.76 -14.30 -15.75
N TRP A 518 7.75 -14.34 -14.86
CA TRP A 518 8.94 -13.49 -14.95
C TRP A 518 9.77 -13.80 -16.19
N GLU A 519 9.93 -15.06 -16.55
CA GLU A 519 10.61 -15.47 -17.78
C GLU A 519 9.95 -14.86 -19.03
N ARG A 520 8.61 -14.90 -19.12
CA ARG A 520 7.85 -14.26 -20.20
C ARG A 520 7.99 -12.74 -20.20
N ILE A 521 8.02 -12.11 -19.03
CA ILE A 521 8.27 -10.67 -18.90
C ILE A 521 9.65 -10.32 -19.44
N PHE A 522 10.68 -11.06 -19.04
CA PHE A 522 12.04 -10.85 -19.52
C PHE A 522 12.15 -11.06 -21.02
N HIS A 523 11.44 -12.06 -21.56
CA HIS A 523 11.32 -12.25 -23.00
C HIS A 523 10.74 -11.03 -23.70
N LYS A 524 9.58 -10.55 -23.25
CA LYS A 524 8.94 -9.34 -23.78
C LYS A 524 9.87 -8.11 -23.73
N MET A 525 10.65 -7.96 -22.66
CA MET A 525 11.51 -6.79 -22.47
C MET A 525 12.82 -6.84 -23.27
N PHE A 526 13.42 -8.02 -23.39
CA PHE A 526 14.82 -8.19 -23.82
C PHE A 526 15.01 -9.07 -25.06
N ASN A 527 13.95 -9.57 -25.70
CA ASN A 527 14.10 -10.31 -26.95
C ASN A 527 14.86 -9.47 -28.01
N GLY A 528 15.96 -10.03 -28.53
CA GLY A 528 16.85 -9.35 -29.49
C GLY A 528 17.76 -8.26 -28.91
N VAL A 529 17.83 -8.11 -27.58
CA VAL A 529 18.57 -7.05 -26.88
C VAL A 529 19.64 -7.69 -26.00
N LYS A 530 20.91 -7.28 -26.08
CA LYS A 530 21.96 -7.78 -25.17
C LYS A 530 21.98 -7.03 -23.83
N PRO A 531 22.59 -7.56 -22.76
CA PRO A 531 22.86 -6.77 -21.55
C PRO A 531 23.75 -5.56 -21.85
N ALA A 532 23.42 -4.40 -21.28
CA ALA A 532 24.12 -3.14 -21.54
C ALA A 532 25.63 -3.20 -21.20
N LYS A 533 26.00 -3.98 -20.17
CA LYS A 533 27.40 -4.20 -19.79
C LYS A 533 28.24 -4.83 -20.91
N GLU A 534 27.64 -5.69 -21.75
CA GLU A 534 28.32 -6.34 -22.88
C GLU A 534 28.57 -5.39 -24.05
N GLU A 535 27.81 -4.29 -24.11
CA GLU A 535 27.91 -3.26 -25.16
C GLU A 535 28.78 -2.06 -24.72
N GLY A 536 29.43 -2.14 -23.56
CA GLY A 536 30.22 -1.03 -22.99
C GLY A 536 29.36 0.05 -22.33
N GLY A 537 28.11 -0.29 -21.99
CA GLY A 537 27.08 0.64 -21.53
C GLY A 537 26.35 1.27 -22.72
N ARG A 538 25.10 1.69 -22.49
CA ARG A 538 24.27 2.29 -23.54
C ARG A 538 24.09 3.78 -23.31
N GLY A 539 24.24 4.55 -24.39
CA GLY A 539 23.93 5.97 -24.39
C GLY A 539 22.45 6.25 -24.14
N PHE A 540 22.17 7.49 -23.77
CA PHE A 540 20.83 8.06 -23.67
C PHE A 540 20.74 9.29 -24.57
N GLU A 541 19.53 9.79 -24.78
CA GLU A 541 19.31 11.04 -25.52
C GLU A 541 19.98 12.24 -24.84
N SER A 542 20.11 13.36 -25.57
CA SER A 542 20.83 14.51 -25.05
C SER A 542 20.06 15.22 -23.92
N SER A 543 18.74 15.08 -23.90
CA SER A 543 17.84 15.61 -22.88
C SER A 543 16.69 14.66 -22.55
N TRP A 544 16.05 14.88 -21.39
CA TRP A 544 14.87 14.13 -20.97
C TRP A 544 13.71 14.30 -21.98
N ASP A 545 13.52 15.52 -22.49
CA ASP A 545 12.47 15.90 -23.42
C ASP A 545 12.62 15.16 -24.77
N GLU A 546 13.85 15.05 -25.29
CA GLU A 546 14.14 14.23 -26.48
C GLU A 546 13.84 12.75 -26.22
N GLY A 547 14.22 12.24 -25.05
CA GLY A 547 13.94 10.87 -24.63
C GLY A 547 12.44 10.57 -24.56
N MET A 548 11.65 11.50 -24.01
CA MET A 548 10.19 11.43 -23.96
C MET A 548 9.58 11.44 -25.36
N LYS A 549 10.00 12.37 -26.22
CA LYS A 549 9.53 12.46 -27.60
C LYS A 549 9.85 11.21 -28.40
N LYS A 550 11.06 10.68 -28.26
CA LYS A 550 11.50 9.46 -28.96
C LYS A 550 10.77 8.21 -28.48
N THR A 551 10.56 8.07 -27.18
CA THR A 551 10.04 6.82 -26.59
C THR A 551 8.52 6.78 -26.56
N TYR A 552 7.87 7.91 -26.30
CA TYR A 552 6.43 7.99 -26.05
C TYR A 552 5.72 8.99 -26.98
N GLN A 553 6.42 9.69 -27.87
CA GLN A 553 5.84 10.72 -28.74
C GLN A 553 5.21 11.89 -27.96
N ILE A 554 5.71 12.14 -26.75
CA ILE A 554 5.28 13.22 -25.87
C ILE A 554 6.27 14.38 -26.01
N GLU A 555 5.76 15.60 -26.19
CA GLU A 555 6.55 16.83 -26.05
C GLU A 555 6.32 17.41 -24.66
N PRO A 556 7.19 17.14 -23.67
CA PRO A 556 6.88 17.52 -22.31
C PRO A 556 6.91 19.03 -22.18
N GLY A 557 5.78 19.62 -21.83
CA GLY A 557 5.69 21.03 -21.47
C GLY A 557 6.64 21.41 -20.32
N LYS A 558 6.69 22.70 -20.03
CA LYS A 558 7.60 23.23 -19.00
C LYS A 558 7.35 22.57 -17.64
N CYS A 559 6.09 22.47 -17.19
CA CYS A 559 5.70 21.94 -15.87
C CYS A 559 4.60 20.88 -15.88
N GLY A 560 4.49 20.12 -16.96
CA GLY A 560 3.57 18.98 -17.12
C GLY A 560 3.70 18.40 -18.53
N LEU A 561 2.76 17.57 -18.98
CA LEU A 561 2.87 16.89 -20.28
C LEU A 561 2.86 17.79 -21.54
N GLY A 562 2.73 19.11 -21.41
CA GLY A 562 2.60 20.03 -22.55
C GLY A 562 1.19 19.95 -23.16
N ASP A 563 0.48 21.01 -23.49
CA ASP A 563 0.68 22.44 -23.27
C ASP A 563 -0.37 22.98 -22.29
N ASP A 564 -0.11 24.17 -21.77
CA ASP A 564 -1.11 25.08 -21.19
C ASP A 564 -2.15 25.52 -22.27
N VAL A 565 -2.84 24.57 -22.90
CA VAL A 565 -3.95 24.83 -23.83
C VAL A 565 -5.25 24.59 -23.07
N HIS A 566 -5.87 25.69 -22.68
CA HIS A 566 -7.32 25.79 -22.57
C HIS A 566 -7.98 25.04 -23.75
N ASN A 567 -8.82 24.03 -23.47
CA ASN A 567 -9.64 23.27 -24.44
C ASN A 567 -8.95 22.14 -25.24
N MET A 568 -8.69 21.00 -24.59
CA MET A 568 -8.82 19.73 -25.31
C MET A 568 -9.99 18.93 -24.74
N ASP A 569 -11.06 18.94 -25.53
CA ASP A 569 -12.24 18.10 -25.40
C ASP A 569 -11.81 16.62 -25.50
N VAL A 570 -12.29 15.79 -24.57
CA VAL A 570 -11.82 14.40 -24.32
C VAL A 570 -12.33 13.42 -25.39
N SER A 571 -13.04 13.93 -26.42
CA SER A 571 -13.67 13.14 -27.47
C SER A 571 -12.70 12.58 -28.52
N TYR A 572 -11.43 13.01 -28.57
CA TYR A 572 -10.53 12.67 -29.69
C TYR A 572 -9.69 11.37 -29.55
N VAL A 573 -9.78 10.61 -28.45
CA VAL A 573 -9.00 9.36 -28.29
C VAL A 573 -9.81 8.10 -28.65
N LEU A 574 -11.07 8.23 -29.08
CA LEU A 574 -11.95 7.08 -29.34
C LEU A 574 -11.92 6.53 -30.79
N THR A 575 -10.94 6.86 -31.63
CA THR A 575 -10.91 6.42 -33.04
C THR A 575 -9.54 5.98 -33.60
N GLN A 576 -8.72 5.32 -32.78
CA GLN A 576 -7.71 4.36 -33.25
C GLN A 576 -7.72 3.14 -32.33
#